data_AF-A0A8T0F6Z9-F1
#
_entry.id   AF-A0A8T0F6Z9-F1
#
_cell.length_a   1.000
_cell.length_b   1.000
_cell.length_c   1.000
_cell.angle_alpha   90.00
_cell.angle_beta   90.00
_cell.angle_gamma   90.00
#
_symmetry.space_group_name_H-M   'P 1'
#
loop_
_entity.id
_entity.type
_entity.pdbx_description
1 polymer ?
#
loop_
_entity_poly.entity_id
_entity_poly.type
_entity_poly.pdbx_seq_one_letter_code
_entity_poly.pdbx_strand_id
1 'polypeptide(L)'
;MAGRRYFVNNMADSAGKYFEIPKEDIKTLCYSYLQRVFDEQTLTSEDADGGIYIGLAGVSYMCYYLAEHPEFAELRDDLLERSQYYLQYALTVAETPNLITSRAAFLFGGCGTYALAAAVYRALGKERESRYFLGKYVSFADGCQRPDFLGCGLYEVLGGRAGYLSGILFLQKVFGSEAQGSNSTGNYMKLGSSFLASTHYKISSHKKKIHVTIRFLNVYWLSVILLICLCSLGIRVDNVLSELRER
;
A
#
# COMPACT_ATOMS: atom_id res chain seq x y z
N MET A 1 15.39 -32.90 -3.40
CA MET A 1 16.00 -31.61 -3.03
C MET A 1 15.31 -30.52 -3.84
N ALA A 2 14.82 -29.45 -3.23
CA ALA A 2 14.26 -28.33 -4.00
C ALA A 2 15.40 -27.70 -4.83
N GLY A 3 15.15 -27.44 -6.12
CA GLY A 3 16.13 -26.80 -7.00
C GLY A 3 16.54 -25.41 -6.50
N ARG A 4 17.66 -24.89 -7.01
CA ARG A 4 18.12 -23.52 -6.70
C ARG A 4 17.01 -22.53 -7.11
N ARG A 5 16.60 -21.66 -6.17
CA ARG A 5 15.58 -20.61 -6.38
C ARG A 5 16.19 -19.23 -6.66
N TYR A 6 17.36 -19.20 -7.29
CA TYR A 6 18.07 -17.96 -7.60
C TYR A 6 18.89 -18.13 -8.88
N PHE A 7 19.03 -17.02 -9.62
CA PHE A 7 20.01 -16.92 -10.71
C PHE A 7 21.39 -16.60 -10.12
N VAL A 8 22.45 -17.14 -10.74
CA VAL A 8 23.82 -16.79 -10.35
C VAL A 8 24.06 -15.34 -10.76
N ASN A 9 24.30 -14.46 -9.78
CA ASN A 9 24.66 -13.08 -10.05
C ASN A 9 26.07 -13.04 -10.63
N ASN A 10 26.17 -12.68 -11.92
CA ASN A 10 27.44 -12.54 -12.63
C ASN A 10 27.98 -11.10 -12.60
N MET A 11 27.29 -10.17 -11.91
CA MET A 11 27.73 -8.79 -11.77
C MET A 11 28.79 -8.67 -10.67
N ALA A 12 29.76 -7.78 -10.89
CA ALA A 12 30.79 -7.49 -9.89
C ALA A 12 30.18 -6.81 -8.66
N ASP A 13 30.75 -7.10 -7.49
CA ASP A 13 30.40 -6.37 -6.28
C ASP A 13 30.91 -4.92 -6.38
N SER A 14 30.13 -4.00 -5.82
CA SER A 14 30.43 -2.56 -5.75
C SER A 14 31.72 -2.26 -4.99
N ALA A 15 32.17 -3.16 -4.10
CA ALA A 15 33.34 -2.99 -3.23
C ALA A 15 33.37 -1.64 -2.47
N GLY A 16 32.19 -1.07 -2.18
CA GLY A 16 32.04 0.23 -1.53
C GLY A 16 32.38 1.45 -2.39
N LYS A 17 32.52 1.28 -3.72
CA LYS A 17 32.74 2.40 -4.65
C LYS A 17 31.43 3.16 -4.90
N TYR A 18 31.53 4.49 -4.94
CA TYR A 18 30.44 5.33 -5.40
C TYR A 18 30.36 5.28 -6.93
N PHE A 19 29.17 5.01 -7.44
CA PHE A 19 28.87 5.02 -8.87
C PHE A 19 27.94 6.20 -9.16
N GLU A 20 28.22 6.89 -10.27
CA GLU A 20 27.24 7.81 -10.83
C GLU A 20 26.07 7.00 -11.36
N ILE A 21 24.86 7.36 -10.93
CA ILE A 21 23.64 6.66 -11.35
C ILE A 21 23.29 7.17 -12.75
N PRO A 22 23.27 6.31 -13.78
CA PRO A 22 22.92 6.72 -15.14
C PRO A 22 21.40 6.95 -15.23
N LYS A 23 20.94 8.10 -14.75
CA LYS A 23 19.51 8.42 -14.62
C LYS A 23 18.75 8.31 -15.94
N GLU A 24 19.34 8.80 -17.03
CA GLU A 24 18.71 8.77 -18.36
C GLU A 24 18.53 7.35 -18.90
N ASP A 25 19.52 6.47 -18.68
CA ASP A 25 19.41 5.06 -19.07
C ASP A 25 18.33 4.35 -18.26
N ILE A 26 18.25 4.62 -16.96
CA ILE A 26 17.21 4.07 -16.08
C ILE A 26 15.83 4.58 -16.51
N LYS A 27 15.71 5.87 -16.82
CA LYS A 27 14.47 6.48 -17.28
C LYS A 27 14.01 5.88 -18.62
N THR A 28 14.93 5.68 -19.55
CA THR A 28 14.68 4.98 -20.82
C THR A 28 14.21 3.55 -20.60
N LEU A 29 14.83 2.84 -19.66
CA LEU A 29 14.44 1.49 -19.29
C LEU A 29 13.03 1.46 -18.67
N CYS A 30 12.72 2.38 -17.75
CA CYS A 30 11.38 2.55 -17.19
C CYS A 30 10.35 2.77 -18.30
N TYR A 31 10.63 3.63 -19.28
CA TYR A 31 9.75 3.83 -20.43
C TYR A 31 9.53 2.57 -21.25
N SER A 32 10.59 1.80 -21.50
CA SER A 32 10.44 0.54 -22.23
C SER A 32 9.54 -0.47 -21.51
N TYR A 33 9.58 -0.51 -20.18
CA TYR A 33 8.69 -1.37 -19.39
C TYR A 33 7.26 -0.86 -19.38
N LEU A 34 7.05 0.46 -19.28
CA LEU A 34 5.71 1.06 -19.38
C LEU A 34 5.05 0.74 -20.72
N GLN A 35 5.78 0.90 -21.83
CA GLN A 35 5.25 0.60 -23.15
C GLN A 35 4.85 -0.88 -23.26
N ARG A 36 5.71 -1.81 -22.79
CA ARG A 36 5.34 -3.23 -22.77
C ARG A 36 4.08 -3.51 -21.95
N VAL A 37 3.95 -2.89 -20.77
CA VAL A 37 2.72 -3.03 -19.98
C VAL A 37 1.52 -2.49 -20.75
N PHE A 38 1.63 -1.34 -21.41
CA PHE A 38 0.52 -0.78 -22.18
C PHE A 38 0.15 -1.59 -23.41
N ASP A 39 1.14 -2.18 -24.08
CA ASP A 39 0.96 -3.01 -25.28
C ASP A 39 0.36 -4.38 -24.94
N GLU A 40 0.70 -4.95 -23.79
CA GLU A 40 0.33 -6.32 -23.42
C GLU A 40 -0.85 -6.40 -22.43
N GLN A 41 -1.11 -5.35 -21.63
CA GLN A 41 -2.15 -5.39 -20.60
C GLN A 41 -3.54 -5.37 -21.21
N THR A 42 -4.27 -6.47 -21.05
CA THR A 42 -5.69 -6.58 -21.41
C THR A 42 -6.61 -5.97 -20.35
N LEU A 43 -7.87 -5.76 -20.71
CA LEU A 43 -8.89 -5.11 -19.87
C LEU A 43 -10.04 -6.06 -19.52
N THR A 44 -9.72 -7.34 -19.32
CA THR A 44 -10.72 -8.34 -18.98
C THR A 44 -11.12 -8.21 -17.51
N SER A 45 -12.25 -8.82 -17.13
CA SER A 45 -12.64 -8.90 -15.71
C SER A 45 -11.63 -9.67 -14.86
N GLU A 46 -10.90 -10.61 -15.47
CA GLU A 46 -9.83 -11.38 -14.83
C GLU A 46 -8.62 -10.49 -14.54
N ASP A 47 -8.26 -9.61 -15.47
CA ASP A 47 -7.20 -8.61 -15.25
C ASP A 47 -7.58 -7.59 -14.18
N ALA A 48 -8.86 -7.24 -14.10
CA ALA A 48 -9.35 -6.26 -13.13
C ALA A 48 -9.44 -6.83 -11.69
N ASP A 49 -9.47 -8.16 -11.52
CA ASP A 49 -9.50 -8.80 -10.21
C ASP A 49 -8.12 -8.82 -9.54
N GLY A 50 -8.11 -8.75 -8.20
CA GLY A 50 -6.90 -8.80 -7.40
C GLY A 50 -6.35 -7.46 -6.89
N GLY A 51 -7.08 -6.36 -7.11
CA GLY A 51 -6.77 -5.05 -6.52
C GLY A 51 -5.41 -4.52 -6.97
N ILE A 52 -4.70 -3.84 -6.06
CA ILE A 52 -3.38 -3.24 -6.38
C ILE A 52 -2.31 -4.32 -6.55
N TYR A 53 -2.45 -5.47 -5.90
CA TYR A 53 -1.40 -6.48 -5.85
C TYR A 53 -1.15 -7.16 -7.20
N ILE A 54 -2.20 -7.60 -7.90
CA ILE A 54 -2.09 -8.33 -9.17
C ILE A 54 -3.05 -7.86 -10.27
N GLY A 55 -3.98 -6.93 -9.96
CA GLY A 55 -4.99 -6.50 -10.92
C GLY A 55 -4.71 -5.14 -11.56
N LEU A 56 -5.66 -4.66 -12.37
CA LEU A 56 -5.57 -3.36 -13.07
C LEU A 56 -5.39 -2.15 -12.16
N ALA A 57 -5.78 -2.23 -10.88
CA ALA A 57 -5.48 -1.16 -9.92
C ALA A 57 -3.96 -1.05 -9.66
N GLY A 58 -3.19 -2.14 -9.79
CA GLY A 58 -1.73 -2.12 -9.72
C GLY A 58 -1.11 -1.38 -10.90
N VAL A 59 -1.63 -1.61 -12.11
CA VAL A 59 -1.22 -0.87 -13.33
C VAL A 59 -1.57 0.61 -13.19
N SER A 60 -2.77 0.92 -12.68
CA SER A 60 -3.17 2.29 -12.36
C SER A 60 -2.24 2.94 -11.32
N TYR A 61 -1.84 2.19 -10.28
CA TYR A 61 -0.92 2.66 -9.25
C TYR A 61 0.48 2.95 -9.79
N MET A 62 0.99 2.10 -10.67
CA MET A 62 2.26 2.33 -11.38
C MET A 62 2.23 3.67 -12.12
N CYS A 63 1.18 3.93 -12.91
CA CYS A 63 1.03 5.18 -13.63
C CYS A 63 0.94 6.39 -12.68
N TYR A 64 0.11 6.29 -11.63
CA TYR A 64 -0.02 7.35 -10.62
C TYR A 64 1.30 7.64 -9.91
N TYR A 65 2.03 6.60 -9.51
CA TYR A 65 3.31 6.73 -8.82
C TYR A 65 4.34 7.48 -9.67
N LEU A 66 4.42 7.15 -10.96
CA LEU A 66 5.32 7.83 -11.88
C LEU A 66 4.87 9.26 -12.18
N ALA A 67 3.57 9.51 -12.31
CA ALA A 67 3.04 10.86 -12.54
C ALA A 67 3.41 11.84 -11.42
N GLU A 68 3.51 11.34 -10.19
CA GLU A 68 3.89 12.15 -9.01
C GLU A 68 5.41 12.19 -8.78
N HIS A 69 6.21 11.51 -9.63
CA HIS A 69 7.65 11.49 -9.52
C HIS A 69 8.30 12.64 -10.33
N PRO A 70 9.16 13.48 -9.74
CA PRO A 70 9.71 14.67 -10.42
C PRO A 70 10.44 14.37 -11.73
N GLU A 71 11.15 13.24 -11.80
CA GLU A 71 11.88 12.81 -13.00
C GLU A 71 10.96 12.45 -14.19
N PHE A 72 9.64 12.37 -13.99
CA PHE A 72 8.64 12.05 -15.02
C PHE A 72 7.59 13.16 -15.17
N ALA A 73 7.89 14.37 -14.67
CA ALA A 73 6.95 15.49 -14.67
C ALA A 73 6.44 15.84 -16.07
N GLU A 74 7.23 15.62 -17.12
CA GLU A 74 6.86 15.87 -18.51
C GLU A 74 5.77 14.92 -19.04
N LEU A 75 5.59 13.75 -18.42
CA LEU A 75 4.56 12.77 -18.78
C LEU A 75 3.41 12.74 -17.78
N ARG A 76 3.37 13.68 -16.82
CA ARG A 76 2.44 13.62 -15.70
C ARG A 76 0.99 13.45 -16.15
N ASP A 77 0.54 14.27 -17.08
CA ASP A 77 -0.87 14.27 -17.49
C ASP A 77 -1.24 12.99 -18.25
N ASP A 78 -0.37 12.57 -19.18
CA ASP A 78 -0.44 11.30 -19.91
C ASP A 78 -0.51 10.08 -18.99
N LEU A 79 0.28 10.08 -17.91
CA LEU A 79 0.31 9.01 -16.92
C LEU A 79 -0.94 9.04 -16.04
N LEU A 80 -1.45 10.21 -15.67
CA LEU A 80 -2.70 10.30 -14.91
C LEU A 80 -3.91 9.89 -15.73
N GLU A 81 -3.96 10.23 -17.02
CA GLU A 81 -5.01 9.78 -17.92
C GLU A 81 -5.00 8.25 -18.04
N ARG A 82 -3.83 7.64 -18.28
CA ARG A 82 -3.67 6.18 -18.27
C ARG A 82 -4.02 5.56 -16.91
N SER A 83 -3.62 6.21 -15.82
CA SER A 83 -3.96 5.76 -14.46
C SER A 83 -5.48 5.71 -14.28
N GLN A 84 -6.19 6.77 -14.70
CA GLN A 84 -7.64 6.83 -14.65
C GLN A 84 -8.29 5.76 -15.54
N TYR A 85 -7.74 5.53 -16.73
CA TYR A 85 -8.24 4.53 -17.68
C TYR A 85 -8.27 3.13 -17.05
N TYR A 86 -7.13 2.62 -16.57
CA TYR A 86 -7.09 1.31 -15.90
C TYR A 86 -7.90 1.27 -14.60
N LEU A 87 -7.90 2.38 -13.84
CA LEU A 87 -8.66 2.49 -12.59
C LEU A 87 -10.15 2.28 -12.80
N GLN A 88 -10.73 2.82 -13.88
CA GLN A 88 -12.16 2.68 -14.16
C GLN A 88 -12.56 1.20 -14.31
N TYR A 89 -11.76 0.39 -15.00
CA TYR A 89 -11.98 -1.05 -15.09
C TYR A 89 -11.81 -1.74 -13.74
N ALA A 90 -10.75 -1.42 -12.99
CA ALA A 90 -10.55 -1.98 -11.65
C ALA A 90 -11.70 -1.67 -10.69
N LEU A 91 -12.31 -0.48 -10.80
CA LEU A 91 -13.46 -0.08 -10.01
C LEU A 91 -14.71 -0.92 -10.30
N THR A 92 -14.92 -1.37 -11.55
CA THR A 92 -16.07 -2.25 -11.88
C THR A 92 -16.06 -3.54 -11.06
N VAL A 93 -14.88 -4.13 -10.84
CA VAL A 93 -14.72 -5.33 -10.00
C VAL A 93 -14.79 -4.99 -8.52
N ALA A 94 -14.19 -3.88 -8.09
CA ALA A 94 -14.23 -3.43 -6.71
C ALA A 94 -15.65 -3.10 -6.21
N GLU A 95 -16.52 -2.63 -7.11
CA GLU A 95 -17.91 -2.27 -6.82
C GLU A 95 -18.89 -3.44 -6.97
N THR A 96 -18.45 -4.59 -7.50
CA THR A 96 -19.31 -5.77 -7.64
C THR A 96 -19.60 -6.40 -6.27
N PRO A 97 -20.87 -6.46 -5.83
CA PRO A 97 -21.24 -7.06 -4.55
C PRO A 97 -20.93 -8.56 -4.54
N ASN A 98 -20.45 -9.08 -3.41
CA ASN A 98 -20.20 -10.51 -3.10
C ASN A 98 -18.85 -11.12 -3.49
N LEU A 99 -17.89 -10.35 -4.00
CA LEU A 99 -16.54 -10.86 -4.15
C LEU A 99 -15.75 -10.77 -2.82
N ILE A 100 -14.77 -11.66 -2.69
CA ILE A 100 -13.69 -11.65 -1.69
C ILE A 100 -12.97 -10.27 -1.65
N THR A 101 -13.20 -9.42 -2.65
CA THR A 101 -12.80 -8.02 -2.80
C THR A 101 -13.34 -7.07 -1.73
N SER A 102 -14.25 -7.50 -0.85
CA SER A 102 -14.63 -6.78 0.38
C SER A 102 -13.55 -6.76 1.48
N ARG A 103 -12.36 -7.31 1.21
CA ARG A 103 -11.22 -7.27 2.13
C ARG A 103 -10.71 -5.84 2.29
N ALA A 104 -10.61 -5.43 3.56
CA ALA A 104 -10.21 -4.09 3.95
C ALA A 104 -8.69 -3.88 3.90
N ALA A 105 -7.99 -4.36 2.88
CA ALA A 105 -6.55 -4.19 2.76
C ALA A 105 -6.16 -3.37 1.53
N PHE A 106 -5.04 -2.66 1.63
CA PHE A 106 -4.57 -1.77 0.57
C PHE A 106 -4.05 -2.53 -0.66
N LEU A 107 -3.32 -3.63 -0.48
CA LEU A 107 -2.78 -4.38 -1.62
C LEU A 107 -3.81 -5.34 -2.21
N PHE A 108 -4.54 -6.06 -1.35
CA PHE A 108 -5.45 -7.11 -1.78
C PHE A 108 -6.92 -6.73 -1.53
N GLY A 109 -7.70 -6.67 -2.62
CA GLY A 109 -9.13 -6.38 -2.58
C GLY A 109 -9.50 -4.99 -3.09
N GLY A 110 -10.81 -4.71 -3.13
CA GLY A 110 -11.38 -3.47 -3.67
C GLY A 110 -11.16 -2.26 -2.77
N CYS A 111 -10.87 -2.46 -1.48
CA CYS A 111 -10.56 -1.38 -0.54
C CYS A 111 -9.35 -0.57 -1.02
N GLY A 112 -8.22 -1.22 -1.35
CA GLY A 112 -7.06 -0.57 -1.96
C GLY A 112 -7.38 0.27 -3.19
N THR A 113 -8.21 -0.26 -4.08
CA THR A 113 -8.66 0.44 -5.29
C THR A 113 -9.38 1.75 -4.96
N TYR A 114 -10.16 1.81 -3.88
CA TYR A 114 -10.79 3.07 -3.44
C TYR A 114 -9.77 4.08 -2.90
N ALA A 115 -8.75 3.65 -2.16
CA ALA A 115 -7.68 4.56 -1.73
C ALA A 115 -6.93 5.14 -2.93
N LEU A 116 -6.60 4.29 -3.91
CA LEU A 116 -5.98 4.72 -5.15
C LEU A 116 -6.87 5.69 -5.92
N ALA A 117 -8.16 5.38 -6.06
CA ALA A 117 -9.10 6.25 -6.75
C ALA A 117 -9.16 7.63 -6.11
N ALA A 118 -9.20 7.70 -4.78
CA ALA A 118 -9.16 8.98 -4.07
C ALA A 118 -7.92 9.82 -4.45
N ALA A 119 -6.76 9.17 -4.56
CA ALA A 119 -5.49 9.81 -4.92
C ALA A 119 -5.44 10.25 -6.39
N VAL A 120 -5.82 9.38 -7.32
CA VAL A 120 -5.83 9.68 -8.76
C VAL A 120 -6.80 10.81 -9.07
N TYR A 121 -8.03 10.75 -8.53
CA TYR A 121 -9.00 11.82 -8.75
C TYR A 121 -8.57 13.15 -8.11
N ARG A 122 -7.88 13.14 -6.96
CA ARG A 122 -7.26 14.36 -6.40
C ARG A 122 -6.22 14.94 -7.35
N ALA A 123 -5.31 14.11 -7.85
CA ALA A 123 -4.23 14.53 -8.76
C ALA A 123 -4.75 15.08 -10.10
N LEU A 124 -5.95 14.66 -10.51
CA LEU A 124 -6.70 15.15 -11.68
C LEU A 124 -7.59 16.38 -11.39
N GLY A 125 -7.60 16.91 -10.16
CA GLY A 125 -8.46 18.03 -9.75
C GLY A 125 -9.96 17.67 -9.61
N LYS A 126 -10.30 16.38 -9.60
CA LYS A 126 -11.67 15.84 -9.48
C LYS A 126 -12.03 15.62 -8.02
N GLU A 127 -12.18 16.73 -7.30
CA GLU A 127 -12.36 16.77 -5.84
C GLU A 127 -13.59 15.99 -5.32
N ARG A 128 -14.69 16.00 -6.07
CA ARG A 128 -15.93 15.32 -5.66
C ARG A 128 -15.75 13.81 -5.66
N GLU A 129 -15.19 13.28 -6.75
CA GLU A 129 -14.86 11.88 -6.95
C GLU A 129 -13.80 11.43 -5.95
N SER A 130 -12.76 12.25 -5.76
CA SER A 130 -11.72 12.01 -4.77
C SER A 130 -12.30 11.78 -3.36
N ARG A 131 -13.16 12.68 -2.89
CA ARG A 131 -13.81 12.56 -1.58
C ARG A 131 -14.78 11.39 -1.49
N TYR A 132 -15.49 11.09 -2.57
CA TYR A 132 -16.39 9.95 -2.64
C TYR A 132 -15.63 8.63 -2.39
N PHE A 133 -14.52 8.42 -3.10
CA PHE A 133 -13.71 7.20 -2.94
C PHE A 133 -12.94 7.17 -1.62
N LEU A 134 -12.52 8.33 -1.10
CA LEU A 134 -11.97 8.42 0.24
C LEU A 134 -13.00 7.94 1.28
N GLY A 135 -14.25 8.39 1.16
CA GLY A 135 -15.36 7.93 2.02
C GLY A 135 -15.62 6.43 1.91
N LYS A 136 -15.52 5.86 0.70
CA LYS A 136 -15.60 4.40 0.50
C LYS A 136 -14.49 3.65 1.19
N TYR A 137 -13.23 4.10 1.08
CA TYR A 137 -12.11 3.45 1.76
C TYR A 137 -12.31 3.41 3.28
N VAL A 138 -12.74 4.55 3.79
CA VAL A 138 -13.02 4.82 5.18
C VAL A 138 -14.12 3.94 5.77
N SER A 139 -15.17 3.61 5.00
CA SER A 139 -16.30 2.85 5.54
C SER A 139 -15.91 1.43 5.99
N PHE A 140 -14.74 0.94 5.57
CA PHE A 140 -14.18 -0.34 6.02
C PHE A 140 -13.56 -0.28 7.42
N ALA A 141 -13.37 0.91 8.00
CA ALA A 141 -12.75 1.13 9.31
C ALA A 141 -13.43 0.31 10.41
N ASP A 142 -14.76 0.35 10.49
CA ASP A 142 -15.53 -0.32 11.55
C ASP A 142 -15.42 -1.85 11.44
N GLY A 143 -15.34 -2.38 10.21
CA GLY A 143 -15.10 -3.79 9.95
C GLY A 143 -13.72 -4.24 10.46
N CYS A 144 -12.68 -3.44 10.21
CA CYS A 144 -11.32 -3.71 10.65
C CYS A 144 -11.17 -3.78 12.18
N GLN A 145 -12.01 -3.06 12.93
CA GLN A 145 -11.92 -3.01 14.39
C GLN A 145 -12.46 -4.27 15.07
N ARG A 146 -13.38 -5.01 14.42
CA ARG A 146 -14.04 -6.17 15.04
C ARG A 146 -13.01 -7.24 15.42
N PRO A 147 -13.03 -7.79 16.65
CA PRO A 147 -12.03 -8.77 17.12
C PRO A 147 -11.86 -10.01 16.24
N ASP A 148 -12.90 -10.36 15.49
CA ASP A 148 -13.03 -11.47 14.55
C ASP A 148 -12.82 -11.06 13.08
N PHE A 149 -12.17 -9.91 12.81
CA PHE A 149 -11.86 -9.47 11.45
C PHE A 149 -11.20 -10.59 10.62
N LEU A 150 -11.84 -10.97 9.51
CA LEU A 150 -11.47 -12.14 8.69
C LEU A 150 -11.34 -13.45 9.48
N GLY A 151 -12.27 -13.69 10.41
CA GLY A 151 -12.42 -14.94 11.16
C GLY A 151 -11.40 -15.15 12.29
N CYS A 152 -10.28 -14.44 12.30
CA CYS A 152 -9.22 -14.63 13.31
C CYS A 152 -8.49 -13.35 13.74
N GLY A 153 -8.93 -12.17 13.29
CA GLY A 153 -8.29 -10.89 13.60
C GLY A 153 -6.93 -10.78 12.91
N LEU A 154 -6.85 -11.06 11.61
CA LEU A 154 -5.59 -11.07 10.84
C LEU A 154 -4.89 -9.70 10.90
N TYR A 155 -3.60 -9.71 11.25
CA TYR A 155 -2.75 -8.53 11.34
C TYR A 155 -1.77 -8.38 10.18
N GLU A 156 -1.86 -9.23 9.15
CA GLU A 156 -0.92 -9.24 8.03
C GLU A 156 -1.20 -8.10 7.01
N VAL A 157 -0.26 -7.86 6.09
CA VAL A 157 -0.21 -6.66 5.23
C VAL A 157 -0.98 -6.82 3.91
N LEU A 158 -1.14 -8.03 3.41
CA LEU A 158 -1.86 -8.30 2.16
C LEU A 158 -3.37 -8.22 2.35
N GLY A 159 -3.93 -8.88 3.35
CA GLY A 159 -5.39 -8.94 3.59
C GLY A 159 -5.83 -8.50 4.98
N GLY A 160 -4.88 -8.33 5.91
CA GLY A 160 -5.15 -8.05 7.31
C GLY A 160 -5.23 -6.56 7.64
N ARG A 161 -5.34 -6.27 8.93
CA ARG A 161 -5.46 -4.90 9.45
C ARG A 161 -4.21 -4.04 9.18
N ALA A 162 -3.02 -4.63 9.09
CA ALA A 162 -1.84 -3.88 8.69
C ALA A 162 -1.95 -3.40 7.24
N GLY A 163 -2.58 -4.20 6.37
CA GLY A 163 -2.93 -3.80 5.00
C GLY A 163 -3.89 -2.61 4.96
N TYR A 164 -4.88 -2.56 5.85
CA TYR A 164 -5.74 -1.38 6.01
C TYR A 164 -4.93 -0.14 6.42
N LEU A 165 -4.07 -0.29 7.43
CA LEU A 165 -3.26 0.83 7.92
C LEU A 165 -2.29 1.35 6.86
N SER A 166 -1.72 0.48 6.03
CA SER A 166 -0.90 0.90 4.88
C SER A 166 -1.65 1.86 3.96
N GLY A 167 -2.93 1.61 3.69
CA GLY A 167 -3.73 2.51 2.86
C GLY A 167 -4.07 3.83 3.57
N ILE A 168 -4.26 3.82 4.90
CA ILE A 168 -4.37 5.06 5.68
C ILE A 168 -3.08 5.89 5.57
N LEU A 169 -1.91 5.27 5.73
CA LEU A 169 -0.61 5.96 5.60
C LEU A 169 -0.42 6.50 4.17
N PHE A 170 -0.80 5.73 3.15
CA PHE A 170 -0.81 6.18 1.77
C PHE A 170 -1.69 7.43 1.59
N LEU A 171 -2.94 7.39 2.07
CA LEU A 171 -3.86 8.52 2.00
C LEU A 171 -3.36 9.74 2.80
N GLN A 172 -2.72 9.55 3.94
CA GLN A 172 -2.09 10.65 4.68
C GLN A 172 -0.99 11.34 3.85
N LYS A 173 -0.17 10.56 3.12
CA LYS A 173 0.83 11.14 2.22
C LYS A 173 0.18 11.97 1.11
N VAL A 174 -0.94 11.49 0.56
CA VAL A 174 -1.64 12.14 -0.56
C VAL A 174 -2.39 13.40 -0.13
N PHE A 175 -3.06 13.36 1.02
CA PHE A 175 -3.96 14.43 1.48
C PHE A 175 -3.33 15.36 2.53
N GLY A 176 -2.17 15.00 3.09
CA GLY A 176 -1.49 15.78 4.12
C GLY A 176 -2.38 16.04 5.35
N SER A 177 -2.30 17.26 5.89
CA SER A 177 -3.05 17.72 7.08
C SER A 177 -4.55 17.91 6.83
N GLU A 178 -5.00 17.99 5.58
CA GLU A 178 -6.44 18.10 5.24
C GLU A 178 -7.20 16.82 5.61
N ALA A 179 -6.47 15.70 5.72
CA ALA A 179 -6.99 14.47 6.30
C ALA A 179 -7.25 14.55 7.82
N GLN A 180 -7.07 15.72 8.45
CA GLN A 180 -7.37 15.93 9.87
C GLN A 180 -8.57 16.86 10.10
N GLY A 181 -9.01 17.60 9.06
CA GLY A 181 -9.93 18.73 9.20
C GLY A 181 -11.43 18.43 9.09
N SER A 182 -11.83 17.26 8.56
CA SER A 182 -13.23 16.84 8.61
C SER A 182 -13.48 15.99 9.86
N ASN A 183 -14.60 16.20 10.55
CA ASN A 183 -14.97 15.43 11.76
C ASN A 183 -14.96 13.89 11.55
N SER A 184 -15.03 13.46 10.29
CA SER A 184 -14.89 12.08 9.87
C SER A 184 -13.40 11.67 9.80
N THR A 185 -12.53 12.52 9.24
CA THR A 185 -11.10 12.23 9.02
C THR A 185 -10.23 12.24 10.29
N GLY A 186 -10.54 13.10 11.25
CA GLY A 186 -9.91 13.08 12.59
C GLY A 186 -10.20 11.79 13.39
N ASN A 187 -11.29 11.08 13.10
CA ASN A 187 -11.59 9.77 13.69
C ASN A 187 -10.79 8.62 13.04
N TYR A 188 -10.33 8.75 11.79
CA TYR A 188 -9.53 7.71 11.12
C TYR A 188 -8.08 7.65 11.63
N MET A 189 -7.53 8.79 12.07
CA MET A 189 -6.27 8.85 12.81
C MET A 189 -6.41 8.25 14.22
N LYS A 190 -7.58 8.43 14.87
CA LYS A 190 -7.92 7.74 16.14
C LYS A 190 -8.03 6.23 15.99
N LEU A 191 -8.38 5.72 14.81
CA LEU A 191 -8.38 4.29 14.50
C LEU A 191 -6.97 3.67 14.57
N GLY A 192 -5.96 4.40 14.08
CA GLY A 192 -4.56 3.98 14.19
C GLY A 192 -4.10 3.89 15.65
N SER A 193 -4.53 4.82 16.50
CA SER A 193 -4.17 4.85 17.92
C SER A 193 -4.99 3.88 18.81
N SER A 194 -6.27 3.64 18.54
CA SER A 194 -7.05 2.59 19.22
C SER A 194 -6.60 1.18 18.82
N PHE A 195 -6.12 1.01 17.59
CA PHE A 195 -5.52 -0.22 17.07
C PHE A 195 -4.21 -0.58 17.78
N LEU A 196 -3.35 0.41 18.06
CA LEU A 196 -2.12 0.24 18.86
C LEU A 196 -2.45 -0.15 20.32
N ALA A 197 -3.54 0.38 20.89
CA ALA A 197 -3.99 0.00 22.23
C ALA A 197 -4.52 -1.46 22.29
N SER A 198 -5.23 -1.92 21.25
CA SER A 198 -5.73 -3.30 21.14
C SER A 198 -4.61 -4.33 20.97
N THR A 199 -3.59 -4.00 20.18
CA THR A 199 -2.39 -4.84 20.03
C THR A 199 -1.56 -4.89 21.32
N HIS A 200 -1.44 -3.78 22.05
CA HIS A 200 -0.84 -3.76 23.39
C HIS A 200 -1.57 -4.64 24.42
N TYR A 201 -2.90 -4.68 24.39
CA TYR A 201 -3.71 -5.48 25.34
C TYR A 201 -3.53 -6.99 25.16
N LYS A 202 -3.46 -7.48 23.92
CA LYS A 202 -3.20 -8.91 23.66
C LYS A 202 -1.76 -9.30 24.03
N ILE A 203 -0.78 -8.44 23.79
CA ILE A 203 0.63 -8.66 24.16
C ILE A 203 0.82 -8.69 25.69
N SER A 204 0.14 -7.82 26.44
CA SER A 204 0.29 -7.74 27.91
C SER A 204 -0.34 -8.90 28.68
N SER A 205 -1.32 -9.60 28.09
CA SER A 205 -1.91 -10.82 28.68
C SER A 205 -0.98 -12.04 28.62
N HIS A 206 0.03 -12.02 27.75
CA HIS A 206 1.04 -13.07 27.60
C HIS A 206 2.32 -12.71 28.38
N LYS A 207 2.20 -12.54 29.71
CA LYS A 207 3.34 -12.31 30.65
C LYS A 207 4.24 -13.53 30.86
N LYS A 208 4.55 -14.29 29.81
CA LYS A 208 5.62 -15.29 29.81
C LYS A 208 6.37 -15.19 28.49
N LYS A 209 7.59 -14.62 28.54
CA LYS A 209 8.60 -14.53 27.47
C LYS A 209 8.01 -14.21 26.09
N ILE A 210 8.16 -12.97 25.62
CA ILE A 210 7.85 -12.48 24.26
C ILE A 210 7.86 -13.63 23.24
N HIS A 211 6.68 -14.21 23.04
CA HIS A 211 6.35 -15.14 21.98
C HIS A 211 5.21 -14.44 21.26
N VAL A 212 5.57 -13.47 20.43
CA VAL A 212 4.67 -12.98 19.39
C VAL A 212 4.58 -14.12 18.37
N THR A 213 3.80 -15.15 18.67
CA THR A 213 3.54 -16.23 17.73
C THR A 213 2.45 -15.76 16.78
N ILE A 214 2.83 -14.90 15.81
CA ILE A 214 2.12 -14.88 14.53
C ILE A 214 2.39 -16.27 13.94
N ARG A 215 1.38 -17.14 13.89
CA ARG A 215 1.47 -18.46 13.25
C ARG A 215 1.53 -18.30 11.72
N PHE A 216 2.53 -17.60 11.23
CA PHE A 216 3.08 -17.66 9.89
C PHE A 216 4.56 -17.28 10.05
N LEU A 217 5.41 -18.29 10.12
CA LEU A 217 6.87 -18.20 10.27
C LEU A 217 7.49 -17.52 9.04
N ASN A 218 7.34 -16.21 8.93
CA ASN A 218 8.21 -15.38 8.11
C ASN A 218 8.48 -14.08 8.86
N VAL A 219 9.74 -13.92 9.29
CA VAL A 219 10.28 -12.74 9.99
C VAL A 219 9.92 -11.43 9.26
N TYR A 220 9.72 -11.50 7.94
CA TYR A 220 9.26 -10.43 7.05
C TYR A 220 7.92 -9.78 7.43
N TRP A 221 6.95 -10.53 7.95
CA TRP A 221 5.64 -9.95 8.28
C TRP A 221 5.71 -9.15 9.59
N LEU A 222 6.49 -9.63 10.56
CA LEU A 222 6.64 -8.94 11.84
C LEU A 222 7.38 -7.62 11.67
N SER A 223 8.44 -7.60 10.87
CA SER A 223 9.22 -6.38 10.59
C SER A 223 8.40 -5.32 9.85
N VAL A 224 7.57 -5.72 8.89
CA VAL A 224 6.71 -4.78 8.15
C VAL A 224 5.58 -4.25 9.03
N ILE A 225 4.95 -5.11 9.85
CA ILE A 225 3.96 -4.66 10.84
C ILE A 225 4.59 -3.67 11.82
N LEU A 226 5.78 -3.97 12.33
CA LEU A 226 6.50 -3.09 13.25
C LEU A 226 6.82 -1.74 12.59
N LEU A 227 7.29 -1.77 11.34
CA LEU A 227 7.59 -0.57 10.56
C LEU A 227 6.34 0.29 10.33
N ILE A 228 5.22 -0.32 9.93
CA ILE A 228 3.93 0.36 9.77
C ILE A 228 3.48 0.98 11.09
N CYS A 229 3.63 0.26 12.21
CA CYS A 229 3.32 0.77 13.55
C CYS A 229 4.21 1.94 13.97
N LEU A 230 5.52 1.89 13.68
CA LEU A 230 6.43 3.00 13.98
C LEU A 230 6.07 4.24 13.15
N CYS A 231 5.82 4.06 11.85
CA CYS A 231 5.40 5.14 10.96
C CYS A 231 4.05 5.75 11.38
N SER A 232 3.09 4.93 11.80
CA SER A 232 1.77 5.42 12.25
C SER A 232 1.82 6.13 13.61
N LEU A 233 2.83 5.85 14.42
CA LEU A 233 3.16 6.58 15.66
C LEU A 233 3.95 7.87 15.42
N GLY A 234 4.31 8.19 14.17
CA GLY A 234 5.19 9.32 13.86
C GLY A 234 6.64 9.12 14.30
N ILE A 235 7.03 7.89 14.66
CA ILE A 235 8.40 7.54 15.03
C ILE A 235 9.18 7.32 13.73
N ARG A 236 10.13 8.22 13.43
CA ARG A 236 11.07 8.02 12.32
C ARG A 236 12.00 6.86 12.64
N VAL A 237 12.12 5.92 11.70
CA VAL A 237 12.98 4.73 11.81
C VAL A 237 14.44 5.11 12.06
N ASP A 238 14.88 6.26 11.54
CA ASP A 238 16.22 6.81 11.72
C ASP A 238 16.57 6.99 13.21
N ASN A 239 15.60 7.40 14.04
CA ASN A 239 15.78 7.58 15.48
C ASN A 239 15.90 6.24 16.23
N VAL A 240 15.29 5.17 15.71
CA VAL A 240 15.35 3.82 16.30
C VAL A 240 16.68 3.14 15.93
N LEU A 241 17.18 3.38 14.71
CA LEU A 241 18.46 2.82 14.25
C LEU A 241 19.67 3.51 14.90
N SER A 242 19.57 4.79 15.25
CA SER A 242 20.63 5.48 16.03
C SER A 242 20.77 4.91 17.43
N GLU A 243 19.67 4.62 18.13
CA GLU A 243 19.70 4.05 19.49
C GLU A 243 20.20 2.59 19.52
N LEU A 244 20.02 1.84 18.44
CA LEU A 244 20.53 0.47 18.29
C LEU A 244 22.01 0.43 17.89
N ARG A 245 22.58 1.54 17.38
CA ARG A 245 24.01 1.66 17.06
C ARG A 245 24.87 2.02 18.27
N GLU A 246 24.25 2.56 19.32
CA GLU A 246 24.91 2.97 20.57
C GLU A 246 24.83 1.88 21.67
N ARG A 247 24.37 0.67 21.33
CA ARG A 247 24.37 -0.52 22.19
C ARG A 247 25.16 -1.65 21.55
#